data_AF-A0A957E048-F1
#
_entry.id   AF-A0A957E048-F1
#
_cell.length_a   1.000
_cell.length_b   1.000
_cell.length_c   1.000
_cell.angle_alpha   90.00
_cell.angle_beta   90.00
_cell.angle_gamma   90.00
#
_symmetry.space_group_name_H-M   'P 1'
#
loop_
_entity.id
_entity.type
_entity.pdbx_description
1 polymer ?
#
loop_
_entity_poly.entity_id
_entity_poly.type
_entity_poly.pdbx_seq_one_letter_code
_entity_poly.pdbx_strand_id
1 'polypeptide(L)'
;MAKEYVGDLYDKIVGEAGGFTNLLSKIPGLSGYMEKGRRREADQLLRETLASSLEASRLRLSGIHRELSRDIILAMDYAEELGRADSRLMGLIGKIKDAPVGYAGFFDAVKVKEDDLARIYAFDESMLNHVDEIDASIDALMNAVRDNGDINATLRRLNTALQLANEDFAARDSVIKGVQ
;
A
#
# COMPACT_ATOMS: atom_id res chain seq x y z
N MET A 1 19.00 -17.25 23.42
CA MET A 1 17.71 -17.96 23.24
C MET A 1 16.68 -17.13 22.47
N ALA A 2 15.92 -16.19 23.06
CA ALA A 2 14.89 -15.43 22.30
C ALA A 2 15.46 -14.45 21.24
N LYS A 3 16.62 -13.84 21.52
CA LYS A 3 17.29 -12.87 20.63
C LYS A 3 17.92 -13.50 19.38
N GLU A 4 18.22 -14.79 19.46
CA GLU A 4 18.92 -15.58 18.44
C GLU A 4 17.90 -16.18 17.45
N TYR A 5 16.74 -16.60 17.96
CA TYR A 5 15.60 -17.07 17.17
C TYR A 5 14.98 -16.00 16.26
N VAL A 6 14.93 -14.75 16.72
CA VAL A 6 14.43 -13.61 15.91
C VAL A 6 15.41 -13.24 14.81
N GLY A 7 16.72 -13.38 15.05
CA GLY A 7 17.76 -13.18 14.04
C GLY A 7 17.75 -14.26 12.96
N ASP A 8 17.59 -15.53 13.36
CA ASP A 8 17.56 -16.67 12.42
C ASP A 8 16.31 -16.64 11.52
N LEU A 9 15.16 -16.20 12.07
CA LEU A 9 13.93 -15.98 11.30
C LEU A 9 14.04 -14.78 10.35
N TYR A 10 14.69 -13.71 10.79
CA TYR A 10 15.00 -12.53 9.98
C TYR A 10 15.88 -12.92 8.79
N ASP A 11 16.96 -13.68 9.03
CA ASP A 11 17.89 -14.11 7.98
C ASP A 11 17.26 -15.10 6.99
N LYS A 12 16.30 -15.93 7.42
CA LYS A 12 15.59 -16.86 6.54
C LYS A 12 14.57 -16.15 5.63
N ILE A 13 13.84 -15.16 6.17
CA ILE A 13 12.93 -14.31 5.38
C ILE A 13 13.71 -13.43 4.41
N VAL A 14 14.85 -12.87 4.85
CA VAL A 14 15.77 -12.09 4.01
C VAL A 14 16.42 -12.96 2.92
N GLY A 15 16.72 -14.23 3.21
CA GLY A 15 17.38 -15.16 2.30
C GLY A 15 16.49 -15.68 1.17
N GLU A 16 15.18 -15.83 1.39
CA GLU A 16 14.23 -16.31 0.37
C GLU A 16 13.48 -15.18 -0.35
N ALA A 17 13.34 -13.99 0.26
CA ALA A 17 12.59 -12.88 -0.31
C ALA A 17 13.45 -11.60 -0.40
N GLY A 18 13.88 -11.26 -1.62
CA GLY A 18 14.47 -9.94 -1.91
C GLY A 18 13.54 -8.74 -1.58
N GLY A 19 12.30 -9.02 -1.19
CA GLY A 19 11.28 -8.06 -0.87
C GLY A 19 11.23 -7.53 0.57
N PHE A 20 11.74 -8.30 1.53
CA PHE A 20 11.80 -7.85 2.93
C PHE A 20 12.82 -6.72 3.14
N THR A 21 13.93 -6.74 2.40
CA THR A 21 14.92 -5.67 2.39
C THR A 21 14.33 -4.36 1.84
N ASN A 22 13.44 -4.43 0.85
CA ASN A 22 12.74 -3.26 0.33
C ASN A 22 11.82 -2.65 1.38
N LEU A 23 11.08 -3.47 2.14
CA LEU A 23 10.19 -3.01 3.20
C LEU A 23 10.93 -2.17 4.26
N LEU A 24 12.07 -2.66 4.74
CA LEU A 24 12.90 -1.96 5.72
C LEU A 24 13.49 -0.65 5.18
N SER A 25 13.81 -0.60 3.88
CA SER A 25 14.32 0.61 3.24
C SER A 25 13.25 1.71 3.10
N LYS A 26 11.99 1.31 2.90
CA LYS A 26 10.85 2.23 2.69
C LYS A 26 10.23 2.73 3.99
N ILE A 27 10.40 2.02 5.10
CA ILE A 27 9.78 2.35 6.39
C ILE A 27 10.86 2.55 7.47
N PRO A 28 11.33 3.80 7.66
CA PRO A 28 12.32 4.10 8.69
C PRO A 28 11.85 3.68 10.09
N GLY A 29 12.73 2.98 10.81
CA GLY A 29 12.47 2.56 12.20
C GLY A 29 11.72 1.23 12.34
N LEU A 30 11.21 0.63 11.25
CA LEU A 30 10.51 -0.65 11.28
C LEU A 30 11.38 -1.79 11.86
N SER A 31 12.65 -1.87 11.45
CA SER A 31 13.61 -2.87 11.95
C SER A 31 13.72 -2.84 13.47
N GLY A 32 13.75 -1.66 14.07
CA GLY A 32 13.87 -1.51 15.53
C GLY A 32 12.66 -2.00 16.31
N TYR A 33 11.44 -1.94 15.74
CA TYR A 33 10.25 -2.53 16.36
C TYR A 33 10.22 -4.05 16.18
N MET A 34 10.64 -4.53 15.01
CA MET A 34 10.74 -5.95 14.68
C MET A 34 11.73 -6.69 15.59
N GLU A 35 12.95 -6.18 15.73
CA GLU A 35 14.00 -6.75 16.60
C GLU A 35 13.57 -6.83 18.07
N LYS A 36 12.71 -5.91 18.51
CA LYS A 36 12.16 -5.85 19.88
C LYS A 36 10.94 -6.73 20.08
N GLY A 37 10.49 -7.48 19.06
CA GLY A 37 9.26 -8.27 19.10
C GLY A 37 7.99 -7.42 19.25
N ARG A 38 8.06 -6.11 18.96
CA ARG A 38 6.96 -5.15 19.08
C ARG A 38 6.11 -5.15 17.81
N ARG A 39 5.44 -6.27 17.58
CA ARG A 39 4.75 -6.57 16.31
C ARG A 39 3.54 -5.67 16.05
N ARG A 40 2.80 -5.33 17.10
CA ARG A 40 1.64 -4.42 16.99
C ARG A 40 2.07 -3.03 16.55
N GLU A 41 3.18 -2.55 17.09
CA GLU A 41 3.73 -1.24 16.75
C GLU A 41 4.37 -1.23 15.36
N ALA A 42 4.99 -2.33 14.94
CA ALA A 42 5.48 -2.49 13.57
C ALA A 42 4.34 -2.45 12.53
N ASP A 43 3.24 -3.18 12.75
CA ASP A 43 2.04 -3.13 11.89
C ASP A 43 1.42 -1.73 11.85
N GLN A 44 1.30 -1.08 13.01
CA GLN A 44 0.76 0.28 13.10
C GLN A 44 1.61 1.27 12.29
N LEU A 45 2.94 1.27 12.49
CA LEU A 45 3.87 2.14 11.77
C LEU A 45 3.76 1.94 10.25
N LEU A 46 3.61 0.69 9.83
CA LEU A 46 3.48 0.33 8.42
C LEU A 46 2.20 0.88 7.81
N ARG A 47 1.05 0.69 8.47
CA ARG A 47 -0.24 1.20 8.00
C ARG A 47 -0.28 2.72 7.97
N GLU A 48 0.31 3.37 8.97
CA GLU A 48 0.47 4.84 8.98
C GLU A 48 1.30 5.30 7.79
N THR A 49 2.43 4.65 7.53
CA THR A 49 3.31 4.99 6.40
C THR A 49 2.58 4.81 5.07
N LEU A 50 1.89 3.68 4.86
CA LEU A 50 1.09 3.44 3.66
C LEU A 50 0.02 4.49 3.45
N ALA A 51 -0.76 4.80 4.50
CA ALA A 51 -1.83 5.78 4.42
C ALA A 51 -1.27 7.18 4.08
N SER A 52 -0.17 7.59 4.71
CA SER A 52 0.48 8.87 4.41
C SER A 52 1.01 8.95 2.98
N SER A 53 1.61 7.87 2.45
CA SER A 53 2.05 7.84 1.06
C SER A 53 0.88 7.96 0.08
N LEU A 54 -0.21 7.22 0.30
CA LEU A 54 -1.41 7.30 -0.54
C LEU A 54 -2.11 8.66 -0.45
N GLU A 55 -2.08 9.33 0.71
CA GLU A 55 -2.54 10.72 0.84
C GLU A 55 -1.71 11.69 -0.02
N ALA A 56 -0.39 11.49 -0.05
CA ALA A 56 0.49 12.26 -0.94
C ALA A 56 0.16 11.98 -2.43
N SER A 57 -0.05 10.71 -2.81
CA SER A 57 -0.52 10.34 -4.16
C SER A 57 -1.84 11.04 -4.49
N ARG A 58 -2.80 11.08 -3.56
CA ARG A 58 -4.08 11.76 -3.76
C ARG A 58 -3.91 13.27 -3.95
N LEU A 59 -3.00 13.90 -3.21
CA LEU A 59 -2.68 15.31 -3.42
C LEU A 59 -2.13 15.56 -4.83
N ARG A 60 -1.30 14.65 -5.36
CA ARG A 60 -0.80 14.72 -6.75
C ARG A 60 -1.93 14.54 -7.76
N LEU A 61 -2.83 13.60 -7.54
CA LEU A 61 -4.04 13.40 -8.37
C LEU A 61 -4.92 14.67 -8.41
N SER A 62 -5.07 15.38 -7.29
CA SER A 62 -5.76 16.67 -7.27
C SER A 62 -5.11 17.73 -8.18
N GLY A 63 -3.80 17.62 -8.41
CA GLY A 63 -3.07 18.46 -9.36
C GLY A 63 -3.50 18.21 -10.80
N ILE A 64 -3.84 16.97 -11.16
CA ILE A 64 -4.31 16.59 -12.50
C ILE A 64 -5.69 17.19 -12.75
N HIS A 65 -6.58 17.13 -11.76
CA HIS A 65 -7.88 17.83 -11.83
C HIS A 65 -7.71 19.32 -12.14
N ARG A 66 -6.75 20.00 -11.47
CA ARG A 66 -6.47 21.42 -11.72
C ARG A 66 -5.90 21.68 -13.11
N GLU A 67 -5.06 20.78 -13.62
CA GLU A 67 -4.48 20.92 -14.96
C GLU A 67 -5.55 20.77 -16.05
N LEU A 68 -6.39 19.73 -15.97
CA LEU A 68 -7.49 19.54 -16.93
C LEU A 68 -8.53 20.66 -16.86
N SER A 69 -8.78 21.22 -15.67
CA SER A 69 -9.74 22.33 -15.49
C SER A 69 -9.34 23.63 -16.22
N ARG A 70 -8.12 23.71 -16.79
CA ARG A 70 -7.71 24.83 -17.65
C ARG A 70 -8.44 24.83 -19.00
N ASP A 71 -8.94 23.67 -19.43
CA ASP A 71 -9.76 23.50 -20.63
C ASP A 71 -11.13 22.92 -20.25
N ILE A 72 -12.20 23.63 -20.59
CA ILE A 72 -13.56 23.24 -20.18
C ILE A 72 -14.01 21.91 -20.81
N ILE A 73 -13.55 21.59 -22.02
CA ILE A 73 -13.91 20.36 -22.73
C ILE A 73 -13.21 19.19 -22.03
N LEU A 74 -11.90 19.30 -21.80
CA LEU A 74 -11.15 18.27 -21.10
C LEU A 74 -11.66 18.06 -19.66
N ALA A 75 -12.02 19.14 -18.97
CA ALA A 75 -12.60 19.06 -17.64
C ALA A 75 -13.90 18.25 -17.64
N MET A 76 -14.77 18.45 -18.63
CA MET A 76 -16.04 17.71 -18.75
C MET A 76 -15.82 16.25 -19.16
N ASP A 77 -14.95 16.01 -20.14
CA ASP A 77 -14.72 14.69 -20.72
C ASP A 77 -14.14 13.70 -19.69
N TYR A 78 -13.27 14.17 -18.78
CA TYR A 78 -12.55 13.31 -17.83
C TYR A 78 -13.03 13.43 -16.38
N ALA A 79 -14.03 14.28 -16.07
CA ALA A 79 -14.49 14.51 -14.70
C ALA A 79 -14.93 13.23 -13.99
N GLU A 80 -15.72 12.38 -14.65
CA GLU A 80 -16.26 11.17 -14.03
C GLU A 80 -15.17 10.15 -13.71
N GLU A 81 -14.30 9.86 -14.69
CA GLU A 81 -13.26 8.84 -14.53
C GLU A 81 -12.19 9.25 -13.51
N LEU A 82 -11.86 10.54 -13.43
CA LEU A 82 -11.00 11.06 -12.38
C LEU A 82 -11.68 11.06 -11.01
N GLY A 83 -12.96 11.44 -10.93
CA GLY A 83 -13.72 11.37 -9.69
C GLY A 83 -13.82 9.94 -9.14
N ARG A 84 -13.93 8.96 -10.04
CA ARG A 84 -13.88 7.53 -9.69
C ARG A 84 -12.51 7.12 -9.13
N ALA A 85 -11.42 7.57 -9.75
CA ALA A 85 -10.07 7.32 -9.26
C ALA A 85 -9.87 7.95 -7.86
N ASP A 86 -10.26 9.21 -7.67
CA ASP A 86 -10.16 9.89 -6.38
C ASP A 86 -10.96 9.18 -5.28
N SER A 87 -12.19 8.78 -5.60
CA SER A 87 -13.06 8.06 -4.66
C SER A 87 -12.48 6.69 -4.25
N ARG A 88 -11.91 5.95 -5.20
CA ARG A 88 -11.25 4.65 -4.92
C ARG A 88 -10.01 4.80 -4.06
N LEU A 89 -9.20 5.82 -4.33
CA LEU A 89 -8.00 6.13 -3.57
C LEU A 89 -8.36 6.56 -2.14
N MET A 90 -9.33 7.45 -1.99
CA MET A 90 -9.86 7.88 -0.68
C MET A 90 -10.43 6.69 0.11
N GLY A 91 -11.18 5.82 -0.55
CA GLY A 91 -11.72 4.60 0.06
C GLY A 91 -10.61 3.65 0.55
N LEU A 92 -9.54 3.46 -0.23
CA LEU A 92 -8.39 2.65 0.17
C LEU A 92 -7.68 3.23 1.39
N ILE A 93 -7.41 4.54 1.40
CA ILE A 93 -6.81 5.25 2.54
C ILE A 93 -7.65 5.04 3.81
N GLY A 94 -8.98 5.21 3.70
CA GLY A 94 -9.89 4.96 4.82
C GLY A 94 -9.80 3.54 5.34
N LYS A 95 -9.88 2.54 4.45
CA LYS A 95 -9.76 1.12 4.83
C LYS A 95 -8.44 0.81 5.54
N ILE A 96 -7.32 1.39 5.11
CA ILE A 96 -6.00 1.16 5.75
C ILE A 96 -5.97 1.75 7.17
N LYS A 97 -6.48 2.96 7.34
CA LYS A 97 -6.54 3.64 8.65
C LYS A 97 -7.50 2.96 9.61
N ASP A 98 -8.66 2.56 9.12
CA ASP A 98 -9.74 1.97 9.92
C ASP A 98 -9.53 0.48 10.18
N ALA A 99 -8.58 -0.16 9.50
CA ALA A 99 -8.24 -1.56 9.74
C ALA A 99 -7.90 -1.75 11.23
N PRO A 100 -8.50 -2.75 11.91
CA PRO A 100 -8.20 -3.00 13.32
C PRO A 100 -6.71 -3.24 13.52
N VAL A 101 -6.11 -2.60 14.54
CA VAL A 101 -4.74 -2.89 14.97
C VAL A 101 -4.66 -4.38 15.27
N GLY A 102 -3.88 -5.11 14.47
CA GLY A 102 -4.01 -6.54 14.26
C GLY A 102 -4.41 -7.32 15.52
N TYR A 103 -5.65 -7.84 15.46
CA TYR A 103 -6.23 -8.88 16.30
C TYR A 103 -5.57 -9.04 17.68
N ALA A 104 -6.24 -8.57 18.74
CA ALA A 104 -5.84 -8.82 20.12
C ALA A 104 -5.44 -10.30 20.36
N GLY A 105 -6.07 -11.27 19.67
CA GLY A 105 -5.72 -12.70 19.76
C GLY A 105 -4.59 -13.23 18.85
N PHE A 106 -4.27 -12.59 17.72
CA PHE A 106 -3.27 -13.11 16.76
C PHE A 106 -1.85 -12.99 17.31
N PHE A 107 -1.51 -11.84 17.88
CA PHE A 107 -0.20 -11.61 18.48
C PHE A 107 -0.05 -12.14 19.92
N ASP A 108 -1.17 -12.49 20.58
CA ASP A 108 -1.16 -13.09 21.93
C ASP A 108 -1.03 -14.62 21.90
N ALA A 109 -1.25 -15.26 20.74
CA ALA A 109 -1.02 -16.68 20.57
C ALA A 109 0.49 -16.97 20.59
N VAL A 110 0.94 -17.70 21.62
CA VAL A 110 2.34 -18.11 21.88
C VAL A 110 3.02 -18.86 20.70
N LYS A 111 2.26 -19.17 19.63
CA LYS A 111 2.71 -19.81 18.39
C LYS A 111 2.11 -19.14 17.14
N VAL A 112 2.36 -17.87 16.89
CA VAL A 112 2.28 -17.40 15.50
C VAL A 112 3.40 -18.13 14.74
N LYS A 113 3.03 -18.99 13.78
CA LYS A 113 4.02 -19.77 13.03
C LYS A 113 4.81 -18.81 12.15
N GLU A 114 6.08 -19.11 11.93
CA GLU A 114 7.00 -18.31 11.10
C GLU A 114 6.40 -18.03 9.70
N ASP A 115 5.70 -19.02 9.15
CA ASP A 115 4.99 -18.93 7.86
C ASP A 115 3.88 -17.86 7.84
N ASP A 116 3.22 -17.62 8.98
CA ASP A 116 2.12 -16.66 9.09
C ASP A 116 2.65 -15.22 9.11
N LEU A 117 3.81 -15.01 9.74
CA LEU A 117 4.51 -13.72 9.72
C LEU A 117 5.03 -13.40 8.32
N ALA A 118 5.64 -14.38 7.66
CA ALA A 118 6.09 -14.22 6.28
C ALA A 118 4.95 -13.83 5.33
N ARG A 119 3.75 -14.41 5.51
CA ARG A 119 2.56 -14.06 4.74
C ARG A 119 2.10 -12.62 4.96
N ILE A 120 2.11 -12.15 6.20
CA ILE A 120 1.74 -10.75 6.51
C ILE A 120 2.74 -9.79 5.90
N TYR A 121 4.05 -10.06 6.01
CA TYR A 121 5.06 -9.19 5.43
C TYR A 121 5.04 -9.18 3.90
N ALA A 122 4.81 -10.33 3.27
CA ALA A 122 4.64 -10.40 1.82
C ALA A 122 3.40 -9.61 1.36
N PHE A 123 2.33 -9.65 2.14
CA PHE A 123 1.15 -8.83 1.88
C PHE A 123 1.48 -7.33 2.01
N ASP A 124 2.17 -6.93 3.07
CA ASP A 124 2.52 -5.53 3.30
C ASP A 124 3.46 -4.98 2.22
N GLU A 125 4.40 -5.81 1.75
CA GLU A 125 5.24 -5.46 0.62
C GLU A 125 4.42 -5.27 -0.66
N SER A 126 3.47 -6.18 -0.94
CA SER A 126 2.55 -6.02 -2.07
C SER A 126 1.82 -4.67 -2.01
N MET A 127 1.38 -4.25 -0.82
CA MET A 127 0.74 -2.95 -0.63
C MET A 127 1.68 -1.78 -0.94
N LEU A 128 2.96 -1.87 -0.60
CA LEU A 128 3.94 -0.83 -0.98
C LEU A 128 4.19 -0.80 -2.50
N ASN A 129 4.17 -1.95 -3.16
CA ASN A 129 4.30 -2.01 -4.61
C ASN A 129 3.08 -1.38 -5.31
N HIS A 130 1.88 -1.56 -4.75
CA HIS A 130 0.68 -0.86 -5.22
C HIS A 130 0.81 0.66 -5.11
N VAL A 131 1.41 1.18 -4.03
CA VAL A 131 1.67 2.62 -3.89
C VAL A 131 2.58 3.11 -5.02
N ASP A 132 3.69 2.42 -5.28
CA ASP A 132 4.61 2.76 -6.37
C ASP A 132 3.91 2.76 -7.74
N GLU A 133 3.06 1.75 -8.01
CA GLU A 133 2.33 1.65 -9.27
C GLU A 133 1.28 2.76 -9.44
N ILE A 134 0.57 3.11 -8.35
CA ILE A 134 -0.36 4.24 -8.33
C ILE A 134 0.39 5.54 -8.63
N ASP A 135 1.51 5.78 -7.95
CA ASP A 135 2.33 6.98 -8.17
C ASP A 135 2.84 7.07 -9.61
N ALA A 136 3.37 5.97 -10.15
CA ALA A 136 3.82 5.92 -11.54
C ALA A 136 2.67 6.16 -12.54
N SER A 137 1.46 5.67 -12.23
CA SER A 137 0.28 5.87 -13.06
C SER A 137 -0.23 7.32 -13.00
N ILE A 138 -0.17 7.96 -11.84
CA ILE A 138 -0.47 9.39 -11.66
C ILE A 138 0.54 10.24 -12.45
N ASP A 139 1.82 9.90 -12.42
CA ASP A 139 2.85 10.61 -13.21
C ASP A 139 2.62 10.47 -14.71
N ALA A 140 2.35 9.25 -15.17
CA ALA A 140 2.05 8.99 -16.57
C ALA A 140 0.82 9.80 -17.02
N LEU A 141 -0.23 9.85 -16.20
CA LEU A 141 -1.43 10.62 -16.47
C LEU A 141 -1.15 12.13 -16.50
N MET A 142 -0.41 12.66 -15.52
CA MET A 142 -0.03 14.07 -15.50
C MET A 142 0.75 14.46 -16.77
N ASN A 143 1.70 13.63 -17.20
CA ASN A 143 2.46 13.88 -18.42
C ASN A 143 1.56 13.81 -19.66
N ALA A 144 0.66 12.82 -19.75
CA ALA A 144 -0.30 12.73 -20.85
C ALA A 144 -1.21 13.97 -20.93
N VAL A 145 -1.64 14.52 -19.79
CA VAL A 145 -2.42 15.76 -19.77
C VAL A 145 -1.60 16.96 -20.26
N ARG A 146 -0.36 17.09 -19.83
CA ARG A 146 0.51 18.24 -20.19
C ARG A 146 0.99 18.20 -21.64
N ASP A 147 1.30 17.01 -22.13
CA ASP A 147 1.91 16.82 -23.45
C ASP A 147 0.87 16.49 -24.53
N ASN A 148 -0.43 16.60 -24.20
CA ASN A 148 -1.55 16.24 -25.07
C ASN A 148 -1.42 14.79 -25.62
N GLY A 149 -1.02 13.86 -24.75
CA GLY A 149 -0.88 12.44 -25.01
C GLY A 149 -2.16 11.64 -24.77
N ASP A 150 -2.02 10.31 -24.59
CA ASP A 150 -3.17 9.42 -24.39
C ASP A 150 -3.68 9.42 -22.93
N ILE A 151 -4.52 10.41 -22.62
CA ILE A 151 -5.17 10.56 -21.29
C ILE A 151 -6.04 9.34 -20.99
N ASN A 152 -6.77 8.82 -21.98
CA ASN A 152 -7.67 7.69 -21.81
C ASN A 152 -6.92 6.42 -21.38
N ALA A 153 -5.81 6.09 -22.04
CA ALA A 153 -5.02 4.92 -21.68
C ALA A 153 -4.38 5.05 -20.29
N THR A 154 -3.85 6.23 -19.97
CA THR A 154 -3.20 6.47 -18.67
C THR A 154 -4.20 6.51 -17.51
N LEU A 155 -5.41 7.04 -17.74
CA LEU A 155 -6.48 7.04 -16.74
C LEU A 155 -7.07 5.65 -16.50
N ARG A 156 -7.21 4.83 -17.56
CA ARG A 156 -7.56 3.41 -17.40
C ARG A 156 -6.54 2.67 -16.56
N ARG A 157 -5.24 2.88 -16.84
CA ARG A 157 -4.15 2.27 -16.05
C ARG A 157 -4.24 2.65 -14.57
N LEU A 158 -4.42 3.94 -14.25
CA LEU A 158 -4.60 4.40 -12.88
C LEU A 158 -5.80 3.73 -12.21
N ASN A 159 -6.94 3.67 -12.91
CA ASN A 159 -8.14 3.03 -12.38
C ASN A 159 -7.96 1.54 -12.13
N THR A 160 -7.21 0.83 -12.98
CA THR A 160 -6.86 -0.58 -12.78
C THR A 160 -5.93 -0.76 -11.58
N ALA A 161 -4.88 0.04 -11.44
CA ALA A 161 -3.97 -0.03 -10.30
C ALA A 161 -4.72 0.19 -8.96
N LEU A 162 -5.60 1.20 -8.91
CA LEU A 162 -6.43 1.48 -7.74
C LEU A 162 -7.42 0.35 -7.43
N GLN A 163 -7.95 -0.30 -8.46
CA GLN A 163 -8.85 -1.44 -8.29
C GLN A 163 -8.10 -2.64 -7.70
N LEU A 164 -6.95 -3.02 -8.27
CA LEU A 164 -6.12 -4.13 -7.78
C LEU A 164 -5.67 -3.88 -6.34
N ALA A 165 -5.20 -2.68 -6.01
CA ALA A 165 -4.82 -2.32 -4.65
C ALA A 165 -5.99 -2.45 -3.65
N ASN A 166 -7.21 -2.08 -4.07
CA ASN A 166 -8.41 -2.23 -3.24
C ASN A 166 -8.84 -3.69 -3.06
N GLU A 167 -8.73 -4.51 -4.10
CA GLU A 167 -9.06 -5.94 -4.09
C GLU A 167 -8.08 -6.71 -3.20
N ASP A 168 -6.77 -6.48 -3.38
CA ASP A 168 -5.74 -7.07 -2.55
C ASP A 168 -5.91 -6.66 -1.09
N PHE A 169 -6.13 -5.37 -0.81
CA PHE A 169 -6.37 -4.92 0.56
C PHE A 169 -7.62 -5.55 1.18
N ALA A 170 -8.69 -5.76 0.42
CA ALA A 170 -9.88 -6.46 0.91
C ALA A 170 -9.60 -7.94 1.20
N ALA A 171 -8.70 -8.58 0.43
CA ALA A 171 -8.28 -9.96 0.66
C ALA A 171 -7.44 -10.14 1.94
N ARG A 172 -6.86 -9.06 2.49
CA ARG A 172 -6.11 -9.07 3.76
C ARG A 172 -6.85 -9.78 4.88
N ASP A 173 -8.15 -9.52 5.01
CA ASP A 173 -8.99 -10.09 6.07
C ASP A 173 -9.10 -11.63 5.92
N SER A 174 -9.03 -12.15 4.70
CA SER A 174 -9.04 -13.59 4.39
C SER A 174 -7.66 -14.22 4.62
N VAL A 175 -6.57 -13.51 4.30
CA VAL A 175 -5.21 -13.95 4.62
C VAL A 175 -5.03 -14.05 6.13
N ILE A 176 -5.52 -13.06 6.89
CA ILE A 176 -5.41 -13.02 8.35
C ILE A 176 -6.32 -14.08 9.00
N LYS A 177 -7.54 -14.32 8.50
CA LYS A 177 -8.45 -15.34 9.04
C LYS A 177 -8.09 -16.78 8.63
N GLY A 178 -7.42 -16.96 7.50
CA GLY A 178 -6.96 -18.26 7.00
C GLY A 178 -5.70 -18.79 7.69
N VAL A 179 -5.10 -17.98 8.57
CA VAL A 179 -4.05 -18.41 9.48
C VAL A 179 -4.70 -19.01 10.74
N GLN A 180 -4.73 -20.34 10.82
CA GLN A 180 -5.07 -21.12 12.02
C GLN A 180 -4.04 -22.25 12.25
#